data_AF-X1KQZ0-F1
#
_entry.id   AF-X1KQZ0-F1
#
_cell.length_a   1.000
_cell.length_b   1.000
_cell.length_c   1.000
_cell.angle_alpha   90.00
_cell.angle_beta   90.00
_cell.angle_gamma   90.00
#
_symmetry.space_group_name_H-M   'P 1'
#
loop_
_entity.id
_entity.type
_entity.pdbx_description
1 polymer ?
#
loop_
_entity_poly.entity_id
_entity_poly.type
_entity_poly.pdbx_seq_one_letter_code
_entity_poly.pdbx_strand_id
1 'polypeptide(L)'
;MAEVYFFTAAEKLLSALDLLGIEDFGGARVPIKLHMGEPGNRYYISPSLVKLTAGRLKDVGAEPFLFDTTVAYPGPRSTRDGYKRVAYRHGFGEDKMGCEVVIGEEGVKVAECGHSFEVAKEIYESTHLLVMSHVKGHVQAGFGGAIKNLGMGGVTKGTKRIIHRMSIPRFLAEKCDLCGSCACTRRKAYKGK
;
A
#
# COMPACT_ATOMS: atom_id res chain seq x y z
N MET A 1 19.14 10.93 -10.30
CA MET A 1 17.88 10.90 -11.07
C MET A 1 17.22 9.56 -10.84
N ALA A 2 15.89 9.46 -10.89
CA ALA A 2 15.23 8.16 -10.80
C ALA A 2 15.47 7.36 -12.09
N GLU A 3 15.90 6.11 -11.97
CA GLU A 3 16.04 5.19 -13.09
C GLU A 3 14.72 4.48 -13.35
N VAL A 4 14.31 4.41 -14.61
CA VAL A 4 13.01 3.85 -15.01
C VAL A 4 13.21 2.89 -16.16
N TYR A 5 12.81 1.64 -15.95
CA TYR A 5 12.86 0.58 -16.95
C TYR A 5 11.45 0.19 -17.38
N PHE A 6 11.21 0.20 -18.69
CA PHE A 6 9.94 -0.21 -19.28
C PHE A 6 10.08 -1.56 -19.96
N PHE A 7 9.18 -2.49 -19.64
CA PHE A 7 9.09 -3.79 -20.27
C PHE A 7 7.65 -4.30 -20.24
N THR A 8 7.29 -5.14 -21.20
CA THR A 8 5.95 -5.74 -21.32
C THR A 8 5.93 -7.23 -20.96
N ALA A 9 7.05 -7.91 -21.16
CA ALA A 9 7.23 -9.33 -20.85
C ALA A 9 7.61 -9.52 -19.38
N ALA A 10 6.85 -10.34 -18.64
CA ALA A 10 7.04 -10.58 -17.22
C ALA A 10 8.43 -11.13 -16.88
N GLU A 11 9.03 -11.88 -17.81
CA GLU A 11 10.34 -12.50 -17.72
C GLU A 11 11.47 -11.47 -17.62
N LYS A 12 11.23 -10.24 -18.11
CA LYS A 12 12.19 -9.12 -18.03
C LYS A 12 12.25 -8.47 -16.66
N LEU A 13 11.33 -8.82 -15.74
CA LEU A 13 11.33 -8.29 -14.37
C LEU A 13 12.65 -8.55 -13.66
N LEU A 14 13.19 -9.77 -13.75
CA LEU A 14 14.43 -10.13 -13.07
C LEU A 14 15.60 -9.28 -13.56
N SER A 15 15.76 -9.18 -14.89
CA SER A 15 16.79 -8.32 -15.49
C SER A 15 16.61 -6.85 -15.09
N ALA A 16 15.38 -6.35 -14.98
CA ALA A 16 15.13 -4.99 -14.53
C ALA A 16 15.51 -4.78 -13.05
N LEU A 17 15.27 -5.78 -12.19
CA LEU A 17 15.71 -5.73 -10.79
C LEU A 17 17.24 -5.73 -10.68
N ASP A 18 17.93 -6.52 -11.51
CA ASP A 18 19.39 -6.56 -11.56
C ASP A 18 19.97 -5.19 -11.95
N LEU A 19 19.39 -4.56 -12.98
CA LEU A 19 19.79 -3.21 -13.42
C LEU A 19 19.51 -2.11 -12.38
N LEU A 20 18.57 -2.35 -11.46
CA LEU A 20 18.24 -1.45 -10.35
C LEU A 20 19.07 -1.71 -9.09
N GLY A 21 20.11 -2.55 -9.16
CA GLY A 21 21.01 -2.80 -8.04
C GLY A 21 20.40 -3.65 -6.94
N ILE A 22 19.57 -4.65 -7.29
CA ILE A 22 18.96 -5.53 -6.28
C ILE A 22 19.99 -6.24 -5.38
N GLU A 23 21.24 -6.40 -5.82
CA GLU A 23 22.35 -6.94 -5.02
C GLU A 23 22.61 -6.14 -3.73
N ASP A 24 22.32 -4.82 -3.72
CA ASP A 24 22.50 -3.97 -2.53
C ASP A 24 21.58 -4.36 -1.37
N PHE A 25 20.56 -5.19 -1.63
CA PHE A 25 19.62 -5.67 -0.62
C PHE A 25 20.18 -6.86 0.19
N GLY A 26 21.34 -7.40 -0.18
CA GLY A 26 21.95 -8.55 0.49
C GLY A 26 22.13 -8.35 2.00
N GLY A 27 21.73 -9.34 2.80
CA GLY A 27 21.79 -9.29 4.27
C GLY A 27 20.74 -8.38 4.92
N ALA A 28 19.93 -7.66 4.14
CA ALA A 28 18.85 -6.83 4.68
C ALA A 28 17.55 -7.63 4.85
N ARG A 29 16.76 -7.29 5.86
CA ARG A 29 15.36 -7.73 5.98
C ARG A 29 14.47 -6.76 5.21
N VAL A 30 13.78 -7.24 4.18
CA VAL A 30 13.19 -6.39 3.13
C VAL A 30 11.66 -6.50 3.11
N PRO A 31 10.91 -5.46 3.53
CA PRO A 31 9.49 -5.39 3.25
C PRO A 31 9.24 -5.26 1.74
N ILE A 32 8.48 -6.22 1.20
CA ILE A 32 7.83 -6.08 -0.10
C ILE A 32 6.44 -5.48 0.15
N LYS A 33 6.34 -4.15 0.02
CA LYS A 33 5.09 -3.42 0.24
C LYS A 33 4.16 -3.60 -0.96
N LEU A 34 3.05 -4.28 -0.74
CA LEU A 34 2.05 -4.52 -1.79
C LEU A 34 0.63 -4.60 -1.25
N HIS A 35 -0.34 -4.29 -2.10
CA HIS A 35 -1.74 -4.52 -1.81
C HIS A 35 -2.15 -5.93 -2.27
N MET A 36 -2.42 -6.85 -1.34
CA MET A 36 -2.69 -8.27 -1.61
C MET A 36 -4.15 -8.56 -2.03
N GLY A 37 -4.84 -7.55 -2.58
CA GLY A 37 -6.19 -7.66 -3.14
C GLY A 37 -7.32 -7.41 -2.15
N GLU A 38 -8.52 -7.19 -2.68
CA GLU A 38 -9.77 -7.10 -1.91
C GLU A 38 -10.63 -8.32 -2.21
N PRO A 39 -11.41 -8.87 -1.26
CA PRO A 39 -12.32 -9.97 -1.54
C PRO A 39 -13.21 -9.65 -2.74
N GLY A 40 -13.27 -10.58 -3.70
CA GLY A 40 -14.06 -10.45 -4.92
C GLY A 40 -13.40 -9.62 -6.03
N ASN A 41 -12.27 -8.97 -5.77
CA ASN A 41 -11.48 -8.31 -6.81
C ASN A 41 -10.44 -9.26 -7.39
N ARG A 42 -10.29 -9.31 -8.72
CA ARG A 42 -9.26 -10.12 -9.41
C ARG A 42 -8.08 -9.29 -9.93
N TYR A 43 -8.18 -7.96 -9.88
CA TYR A 43 -7.20 -7.05 -10.47
C TYR A 43 -6.14 -6.58 -9.45
N TYR A 44 -5.56 -7.51 -8.71
CA TYR A 44 -4.38 -7.27 -7.88
C TYR A 44 -3.11 -7.75 -8.60
N ILE A 45 -1.93 -7.37 -8.12
CA ILE A 45 -0.66 -7.79 -8.73
C ILE A 45 -0.61 -9.32 -8.75
N SER A 46 -0.16 -9.89 -9.86
CA SER A 46 -0.05 -11.34 -9.97
C SER A 46 0.82 -11.90 -8.83
N PRO A 47 0.31 -12.88 -8.04
CA PRO A 47 1.12 -13.58 -7.05
C PRO A 47 2.38 -14.21 -7.65
N SER A 48 2.35 -14.62 -8.92
CA SER A 48 3.54 -15.16 -9.60
C SER A 48 4.67 -14.16 -9.71
N LEU A 49 4.37 -12.90 -10.04
CA LEU A 49 5.36 -11.82 -10.13
C LEU A 49 5.97 -11.54 -8.75
N VAL A 50 5.12 -11.50 -7.72
CA VAL A 50 5.57 -11.28 -6.34
C VAL A 50 6.48 -12.42 -5.87
N LYS A 51 6.14 -13.67 -6.21
CA LYS A 51 6.99 -14.83 -5.93
C LYS A 51 8.35 -14.73 -6.62
N LEU A 52 8.40 -14.32 -7.89
CA LEU A 52 9.66 -14.11 -8.61
C LEU A 52 10.50 -13.02 -7.95
N THR A 53 9.90 -11.90 -7.56
CA THR A 53 10.61 -10.82 -6.85
C THR A 53 11.14 -11.27 -5.49
N ALA A 54 10.33 -11.98 -4.69
CA ALA A 54 10.76 -12.52 -3.40
C ALA A 54 11.86 -13.58 -3.57
N GLY A 55 11.80 -14.40 -4.62
CA GLY A 55 12.86 -15.34 -4.98
C GLY A 55 14.17 -14.62 -5.28
N ARG A 56 14.13 -13.62 -6.16
CA ARG A 56 15.34 -12.87 -6.54
C ARG A 56 15.99 -12.15 -5.36
N LEU A 57 15.20 -11.59 -4.44
CA LEU A 57 15.73 -11.01 -3.20
C LEU A 57 16.45 -12.05 -2.33
N LYS A 58 15.95 -13.29 -2.27
CA LYS A 58 16.67 -14.36 -1.54
C LYS A 58 17.93 -14.80 -2.26
N ASP A 59 17.94 -14.82 -3.59
CA ASP A 59 19.11 -15.19 -4.37
C ASP A 59 20.31 -14.25 -4.11
N VAL A 60 20.04 -12.98 -3.80
CA VAL A 60 21.06 -12.00 -3.38
C VAL A 60 21.35 -12.00 -1.87
N GLY A 61 20.78 -12.96 -1.12
CA GLY A 61 20.98 -13.10 0.31
C GLY A 61 20.16 -12.14 1.19
N ALA A 62 19.09 -11.53 0.67
CA ALA A 62 18.16 -10.75 1.47
C ALA A 62 17.09 -11.63 2.15
N GLU A 63 16.44 -11.08 3.16
CA GLU A 63 15.32 -11.71 3.89
C GLU A 63 14.00 -10.98 3.57
N PRO A 64 13.34 -11.29 2.43
CA PRO A 64 12.10 -10.61 2.07
C PRO A 64 10.93 -11.08 2.92
N PHE A 65 9.97 -10.19 3.15
CA PHE A 65 8.65 -10.52 3.68
C PHE A 65 7.59 -9.66 3.00
N LEU A 66 6.40 -10.23 2.73
CA LEU A 66 5.31 -9.45 2.16
C LEU A 66 4.68 -8.58 3.24
N PHE A 67 4.41 -7.32 2.89
CA PHE A 67 3.98 -6.32 3.86
C PHE A 67 2.82 -5.44 3.38
N ASP A 68 1.84 -5.21 4.26
CA ASP A 68 0.83 -4.15 4.15
C ASP A 68 0.27 -3.81 5.54
N THR A 69 -0.59 -2.80 5.62
CA THR A 69 -1.31 -2.43 6.86
C THR A 69 -2.82 -2.55 6.69
N THR A 70 -3.56 -2.69 7.79
CA THR A 70 -5.02 -2.89 7.76
C THR A 70 -5.79 -1.69 7.19
N VAL A 71 -6.94 -1.94 6.56
CA VAL A 71 -7.78 -0.86 6.00
C VAL A 71 -8.54 -0.10 7.08
N ALA A 72 -8.88 1.15 6.80
CA ALA A 72 -9.64 2.02 7.72
C ALA A 72 -11.15 1.76 7.74
N TYR A 73 -11.70 1.12 6.69
CA TYR A 73 -13.11 0.81 6.54
C TYR A 73 -13.46 -0.61 7.02
N PRO A 74 -14.73 -0.90 7.32
CA PRO A 74 -15.18 -2.23 7.70
C PRO A 74 -14.94 -3.25 6.57
N GLY A 75 -14.51 -4.46 6.93
CA GLY A 75 -14.33 -5.56 5.98
C GLY A 75 -13.25 -6.55 6.43
N PRO A 76 -13.02 -7.62 5.67
CA PRO A 76 -12.07 -8.66 6.05
C PRO A 76 -10.63 -8.16 6.25
N ARG A 77 -10.20 -7.11 5.55
CA ARG A 77 -8.85 -6.53 5.71
C ARG A 77 -8.72 -5.52 6.84
N SER A 78 -9.78 -5.33 7.63
CA SER A 78 -9.79 -4.33 8.70
C SER A 78 -9.10 -4.82 9.98
N THR A 79 -8.72 -6.10 10.02
CA THR A 79 -7.92 -6.74 11.08
C THR A 79 -6.76 -7.52 10.45
N ARG A 80 -5.65 -7.67 11.18
CA ARG A 80 -4.49 -8.46 10.76
C ARG A 80 -4.86 -9.86 10.27
N ASP A 81 -5.55 -10.64 11.09
CA ASP A 81 -5.86 -12.04 10.76
C ASP A 81 -6.83 -12.16 9.58
N GLY A 82 -7.78 -11.24 9.51
CA GLY A 82 -8.70 -11.18 8.38
C GLY A 82 -7.97 -10.87 7.09
N TYR A 83 -7.00 -9.95 7.12
CA TYR A 83 -6.18 -9.66 5.95
C TYR A 83 -5.29 -10.85 5.57
N LYS A 84 -4.62 -11.51 6.53
CA LYS A 84 -3.84 -12.73 6.24
C LYS A 84 -4.68 -13.81 5.53
N ARG A 85 -5.93 -14.01 5.95
CA ARG A 85 -6.86 -14.94 5.26
C ARG A 85 -7.19 -14.51 3.83
N VAL A 86 -7.37 -13.21 3.58
CA VAL A 86 -7.60 -12.69 2.22
C VAL A 86 -6.36 -12.89 1.36
N ALA A 87 -5.18 -12.56 1.88
CA ALA A 87 -3.90 -12.73 1.20
C ALA A 87 -3.68 -14.20 0.79
N TYR A 88 -3.92 -15.13 1.72
CA TYR A 88 -3.83 -16.57 1.46
C TYR A 88 -4.74 -17.02 0.31
N ARG A 89 -6.03 -16.63 0.35
CA ARG A 89 -7.01 -16.96 -0.71
C ARG A 89 -6.62 -16.39 -2.07
N HIS A 90 -5.97 -15.24 -2.09
CA HIS A 90 -5.48 -14.61 -3.32
C HIS A 90 -4.15 -15.18 -3.82
N GLY A 91 -3.57 -16.15 -3.11
CA GLY A 91 -2.35 -16.84 -3.51
C GLY A 91 -1.07 -16.32 -2.87
N PHE A 92 -1.14 -15.34 -1.96
CA PHE A 92 0.01 -14.75 -1.27
C PHE A 92 0.40 -15.49 0.02
N GLY A 93 -0.08 -16.72 0.23
CA GLY A 93 0.28 -17.52 1.40
C GLY A 93 1.79 -17.77 1.49
N GLU A 94 2.30 -17.88 2.73
CA GLU A 94 3.72 -18.10 3.01
C GLU A 94 4.24 -19.39 2.33
N ASP A 95 3.40 -20.42 2.25
CA ASP A 95 3.65 -21.68 1.52
C ASP A 95 3.93 -21.46 0.02
N LYS A 96 3.28 -20.48 -0.59
CA LYS A 96 3.42 -20.19 -2.04
C LYS A 96 4.52 -19.19 -2.34
N MET A 97 4.67 -18.19 -1.48
CA MET A 97 5.64 -17.10 -1.63
C MET A 97 7.04 -17.50 -1.12
N GLY A 98 7.09 -18.46 -0.19
CA GLY A 98 8.29 -18.88 0.51
C GLY A 98 8.79 -17.88 1.54
N CYS A 99 8.05 -16.80 1.82
CA CYS A 99 8.41 -15.78 2.80
C CYS A 99 7.20 -15.38 3.64
N GLU A 100 7.45 -14.73 4.78
CA GLU A 100 6.43 -14.32 5.73
C GLU A 100 5.42 -13.33 5.11
N VAL A 101 4.18 -13.39 5.59
CA VAL A 101 3.17 -12.36 5.33
C VAL A 101 2.92 -11.57 6.61
N VAL A 102 3.38 -10.33 6.63
CA VAL A 102 3.30 -9.44 7.78
C VAL A 102 2.24 -8.36 7.51
N ILE A 103 1.29 -8.22 8.43
CA ILE A 103 0.29 -7.14 8.39
C ILE A 103 0.51 -6.24 9.60
N GLY A 104 1.06 -5.06 9.34
CA GLY A 104 1.38 -4.07 10.37
C GLY A 104 0.14 -3.36 10.91
N GLU A 105 0.11 -3.17 12.21
CA GLU A 105 -0.95 -2.43 12.92
C GLU A 105 -0.40 -1.28 13.78
N GLU A 106 0.86 -1.40 14.21
CA GLU A 106 1.59 -0.39 14.98
C GLU A 106 2.41 0.52 14.08
N GLY A 107 2.78 1.70 14.61
CA GLY A 107 3.69 2.57 13.90
C GLY A 107 4.41 3.57 14.78
N VAL A 108 5.34 4.27 14.15
CA VAL A 108 6.19 5.28 14.76
C VAL A 108 5.72 6.65 14.30
N LYS A 109 5.59 7.57 15.25
CA LYS A 109 5.17 8.94 14.97
C LYS A 109 6.32 9.71 14.31
N VAL A 110 6.10 10.11 13.07
CA VAL A 110 7.02 10.95 12.27
C VAL A 110 6.34 12.30 12.05
N ALA A 111 7.10 13.38 12.15
CA ALA A 111 6.63 14.74 11.85
C ALA A 111 7.39 15.26 10.63
N GLU A 112 6.66 15.62 9.58
CA GLU A 112 7.23 16.07 8.31
C GLU A 112 6.29 17.11 7.67
N CYS A 113 6.86 18.16 7.07
CA CYS A 113 6.09 19.25 6.42
C CYS A 113 4.95 19.83 7.29
N GLY A 114 5.15 19.94 8.61
CA GLY A 114 4.13 20.45 9.54
C GLY A 114 2.97 19.48 9.85
N HIS A 115 3.03 18.25 9.36
CA HIS A 115 2.07 17.20 9.64
C HIS A 115 2.71 16.07 10.45
N SER A 116 1.89 15.35 11.23
CA SER A 116 2.34 14.16 11.96
C SER A 116 1.60 12.93 11.48
N PHE A 117 2.37 11.89 11.19
CA PHE A 117 1.90 10.61 10.67
C PHE A 117 2.44 9.49 11.54
N GLU A 118 1.66 8.44 11.72
CA GLU A 118 2.15 7.19 12.31
C GLU A 118 2.50 6.23 11.17
N VAL A 119 3.80 6.16 10.85
CA VAL A 119 4.37 5.32 9.79
C VAL A 119 4.48 3.90 10.34
N ALA A 120 4.10 2.90 9.56
CA ALA A 120 4.13 1.52 10.02
C ALA A 120 5.54 1.12 10.47
N LYS A 121 5.62 0.44 11.62
CA LYS A 121 6.88 0.12 12.28
C LYS A 121 7.83 -0.65 11.35
N GLU A 122 7.30 -1.60 10.59
CA GLU A 122 8.06 -2.42 9.65
C GLU A 122 8.69 -1.59 8.52
N ILE A 123 8.06 -0.48 8.09
CA ILE A 123 8.67 0.44 7.13
C ILE A 123 9.74 1.29 7.84
N TYR A 124 9.43 1.82 9.02
CA TYR A 124 10.31 2.72 9.75
C TYR A 124 11.63 2.05 10.16
N GLU A 125 11.58 0.79 10.57
CA GLU A 125 12.75 0.02 11.03
C GLU A 125 13.57 -0.59 9.87
N SER A 126 13.04 -0.57 8.65
CA SER A 126 13.71 -1.17 7.49
C SER A 126 14.65 -0.17 6.82
N THR A 127 15.87 -0.62 6.51
CA THR A 127 16.85 0.15 5.73
C THR A 127 16.58 0.08 4.23
N HIS A 128 15.85 -0.94 3.79
CA HIS A 128 15.52 -1.22 2.40
C HIS A 128 14.01 -1.45 2.25
N LEU A 129 13.43 -1.05 1.12
CA LEU A 129 12.01 -1.20 0.86
C LEU A 129 11.78 -1.45 -0.63
N LEU A 130 11.04 -2.51 -0.96
CA LEU A 130 10.58 -2.76 -2.32
C LEU A 130 9.07 -2.55 -2.40
N VAL A 131 8.60 -1.66 -3.27
CA VAL A 131 7.16 -1.36 -3.43
C VAL A 131 6.64 -1.93 -4.74
N MET A 132 5.75 -2.93 -4.66
CA MET A 132 5.04 -3.45 -5.84
C MET A 132 3.64 -2.85 -5.90
N SER A 133 3.29 -2.24 -7.04
CA SER A 133 1.99 -1.60 -7.23
C SER A 133 1.34 -1.97 -8.57
N HIS A 134 0.01 -2.08 -8.56
CA HIS A 134 -0.79 -2.03 -9.79
C HIS A 134 -1.46 -0.66 -9.87
N VAL A 135 -1.77 -0.22 -11.10
CA VAL A 135 -2.49 1.03 -11.32
C VAL A 135 -3.99 0.77 -11.22
N LYS A 136 -4.71 1.66 -10.54
CA LYS A 136 -6.18 1.68 -10.54
C LYS A 136 -6.72 3.10 -10.54
N GLY A 137 -7.89 3.30 -11.10
CA GLY A 137 -8.61 4.57 -10.93
C GLY A 137 -8.92 4.84 -9.46
N HIS A 138 -8.86 6.11 -9.04
CA HIS A 138 -9.21 6.54 -7.70
C HIS A 138 -10.01 7.84 -7.74
N VAL A 139 -11.23 7.80 -7.17
CA VAL A 139 -12.21 8.88 -7.26
C VAL A 139 -11.71 10.25 -6.81
N GLN A 140 -10.78 10.30 -5.86
CA GLN A 140 -10.24 11.55 -5.31
C GLN A 140 -8.82 11.88 -5.79
N ALA A 141 -8.07 10.88 -6.27
CA ALA A 141 -6.64 11.04 -6.56
C ALA A 141 -6.32 10.85 -8.05
N GLY A 142 -7.33 10.66 -8.90
CA GLY A 142 -7.17 10.27 -10.31
C GLY A 142 -6.75 8.80 -10.42
N PHE A 143 -5.50 8.50 -10.07
CA PHE A 143 -4.92 7.16 -10.11
C PHE A 143 -4.29 6.77 -8.77
N GLY A 144 -4.43 5.50 -8.40
CA GLY A 144 -3.64 4.86 -7.36
C GLY A 144 -2.52 4.05 -7.99
N GLY A 145 -1.32 4.14 -7.42
CA GLY A 145 -0.12 3.41 -7.83
C GLY A 145 0.91 3.39 -6.70
N ALA A 146 2.20 3.45 -7.03
CA ALA A 146 3.30 3.37 -6.07
C ALA A 146 3.19 4.36 -4.91
N ILE A 147 3.05 5.66 -5.20
CA ILE A 147 2.98 6.71 -4.19
C ILE A 147 1.78 6.52 -3.25
N LYS A 148 0.62 6.12 -3.79
CA LYS A 148 -0.58 5.89 -2.96
C LYS A 148 -0.45 4.62 -2.12
N ASN A 149 0.15 3.57 -2.68
CA ASN A 149 0.42 2.32 -1.97
C ASN A 149 1.39 2.55 -0.81
N LEU A 150 2.45 3.33 -1.02
CA LEU A 150 3.41 3.67 0.02
C LEU A 150 2.84 4.68 1.02
N GLY A 151 2.38 5.84 0.56
CA GLY A 151 1.94 6.93 1.44
C GLY A 151 0.75 6.57 2.32
N MET A 152 -0.36 6.11 1.72
CA MET A 152 -1.54 5.73 2.50
C MET A 152 -1.46 4.29 3.02
N GLY A 153 -0.87 3.36 2.26
CA GLY A 153 -0.76 1.95 2.68
C GLY A 153 0.37 1.68 3.67
N GLY A 154 1.34 2.59 3.81
CA GLY A 154 2.47 2.47 4.73
C GLY A 154 2.26 3.14 6.08
N VAL A 155 1.06 3.65 6.36
CA VAL A 155 0.73 4.27 7.65
C VAL A 155 -0.33 3.44 8.39
N THR A 156 -0.44 3.63 9.70
CA THR A 156 -1.39 2.89 10.53
C THR A 156 -2.85 3.18 10.15
N LYS A 157 -3.74 2.30 10.61
CA LYS A 157 -5.20 2.48 10.46
C LYS A 157 -5.68 3.81 11.04
N GLY A 158 -5.06 4.29 12.13
CA GLY A 158 -5.33 5.59 12.73
C GLY A 158 -4.99 6.73 11.78
N THR A 159 -3.76 6.76 11.27
CA THR A 159 -3.30 7.78 10.32
C THR A 159 -4.09 7.78 9.02
N LYS A 160 -4.45 6.60 8.49
CA LYS A 160 -5.36 6.49 7.33
C LYS A 160 -6.65 7.26 7.55
N ARG A 161 -7.26 7.16 8.74
CA ARG A 161 -8.50 7.88 9.06
C ARG A 161 -8.28 9.40 9.13
N ILE A 162 -7.14 9.84 9.65
CA ILE A 162 -6.77 11.27 9.67
C ILE A 162 -6.69 11.80 8.23
N ILE A 163 -5.97 11.11 7.36
CA ILE A 163 -5.85 11.47 5.93
C ILE A 163 -7.24 11.60 5.27
N HIS A 164 -8.15 10.66 5.52
CA HIS A 164 -9.51 10.73 4.97
C HIS A 164 -10.37 11.85 5.57
N ARG A 165 -10.14 12.24 6.83
CA ARG A 165 -10.86 13.35 7.47
C ARG A 165 -10.39 14.72 6.97
N MET A 166 -9.11 14.84 6.59
CA MET A 166 -8.57 16.08 6.02
C MET A 166 -9.23 16.47 4.69
N SER A 167 -9.83 15.52 3.98
CA SER A 167 -10.47 15.78 2.69
C SER A 167 -11.97 16.07 2.77
N ILE A 168 -12.52 16.25 3.99
CA ILE A 168 -13.91 16.67 4.20
C ILE A 168 -14.00 18.19 3.93
N PRO A 169 -14.83 18.64 2.97
CA PRO A 169 -15.03 20.07 2.72
C PRO A 169 -15.56 20.78 3.97
N ARG A 170 -14.98 21.95 4.28
CA ARG A 170 -15.52 22.86 5.30
C ARG A 170 -16.40 23.89 4.63
N PHE A 171 -17.65 23.98 5.07
CA PHE A 171 -18.55 25.03 4.62
C PHE A 171 -18.17 26.36 5.27
N LEU A 172 -17.95 27.39 4.45
CA LEU A 172 -17.66 28.75 4.88
C LEU A 172 -18.85 29.62 4.45
N ALA A 173 -19.70 29.99 5.41
CA ALA A 173 -20.97 30.67 5.13
C ALA A 173 -20.75 32.02 4.43
N GLU A 174 -19.70 32.73 4.81
CA GLU A 174 -19.29 34.02 4.28
C GLU A 174 -18.78 33.97 2.83
N LYS A 175 -18.39 32.79 2.33
CA LYS A 175 -17.96 32.59 0.93
C LYS A 175 -19.02 31.89 0.09
N CYS A 176 -20.20 31.65 0.64
CA CYS A 176 -21.29 30.97 -0.05
C CYS A 176 -21.96 31.92 -1.04
N ASP A 177 -22.06 31.51 -2.31
CA ASP A 177 -22.78 32.21 -3.38
C ASP A 177 -24.17 31.61 -3.65
N LEU A 178 -24.63 30.70 -2.79
CA LEU A 178 -25.89 29.96 -2.91
C LEU A 178 -26.01 29.11 -4.19
N CYS A 179 -24.91 28.70 -4.83
CA CYS A 179 -24.93 27.89 -6.06
C CYS A 179 -25.51 26.47 -5.90
N GLY A 180 -25.70 25.98 -4.67
CA GLY A 180 -26.30 24.66 -4.39
C GLY A 180 -25.38 23.44 -4.60
N SER A 181 -24.17 23.62 -5.13
CA SER A 181 -23.22 22.51 -5.41
C SER A 181 -22.91 21.64 -4.18
N CYS A 182 -22.79 22.27 -3.00
CA CYS A 182 -22.52 21.57 -1.74
C CYS A 182 -23.73 20.79 -1.20
N ALA A 183 -24.95 21.08 -1.66
CA ALA A 183 -26.16 20.33 -1.29
C ALA A 183 -26.28 19.04 -2.14
N CYS A 184 -25.86 19.08 -3.40
CA CYS A 184 -25.85 17.92 -4.30
C CYS A 184 -24.90 16.80 -3.82
N THR A 185 -23.80 17.15 -3.13
CA THR A 185 -22.81 16.18 -2.64
C THR A 185 -23.26 15.45 -1.35
N ARG A 186 -24.27 15.95 -0.62
CA ARG A 186 -24.72 15.36 0.66
C ARG A 186 -25.51 14.05 0.55
N ARG A 187 -25.92 13.59 -0.64
CA ARG A 187 -26.72 12.36 -0.74
C ARG A 187 -25.97 11.05 -0.42
N LYS A 188 -24.64 11.04 -0.30
CA LYS A 188 -23.87 9.80 0.00
C LYS A 188 -22.95 9.87 1.22
N ALA A 189 -22.76 11.04 1.82
CA ALA A 189 -21.71 11.26 2.82
C ALA A 189 -22.26 11.80 4.14
N TYR A 190 -23.26 11.14 4.74
CA TYR A 190 -23.50 11.10 6.20
C TYR A 190 -24.79 10.31 6.48
N LYS A 191 -24.66 9.04 6.83
CA LYS A 191 -25.62 8.34 7.69
C LYS A 191 -24.83 7.78 8.88
N GLY A 192 -24.33 8.68 9.70
CA GLY A 192 -23.84 8.39 11.04
C GLY A 192 -24.74 9.13 12.02
N LYS A 193 -25.68 8.39 12.61
CA LYS A 193 -26.14 8.68 13.98
C LYS A 193 -25.03 8.22 14.93
#